data_AF-A0A7S1X9W4-F1
#
_entry.id   AF-A0A7S1X9W4-F1
#
_cell.length_a   1.000
_cell.length_b   1.000
_cell.length_c   1.000
_cell.angle_alpha   90.00
_cell.angle_beta   90.00
_cell.angle_gamma   90.00
#
_symmetry.space_group_name_H-M   'P 1'
#
loop_
_entity.id
_entity.type
_entity.pdbx_description
1 polymer ?
#
loop_
_entity_poly.entity_id
_entity_poly.type
_entity_poly.pdbx_seq_one_letter_code
_entity_poly.pdbx_strand_id
1 'polypeptide(L)'
;SGKDGGGKEEESPTVLASSGVSGRHPPGQPLIPVYVGTEKDQALIREQFLWRVNDTQSYPQLAAHRLSREIGLPTSFERIVEDSINAGLKQIRASSIPADVINSGAQHLVEIELSIKVGRTTFKDKILWDLLDPLNMPETYAHTVCEDLKLGTSMYEAINKQLHEQIELKLKEWVERRRQGKAPPGIQLPEKRARLSEDEAAEWAPVVTREAKKSEAAKADGSAEKEREGEGLPPEAVVTFDSGESVR
;
A
#
# COMPACT_ATOMS: atom_id res chain seq x y z
N SER A 1 29.18 -21.19 -70.31
CA SER A 1 28.06 -20.52 -71.01
C SER A 1 26.78 -21.12 -70.47
N GLY A 2 25.92 -20.47 -69.71
CA GLY A 2 25.59 -19.05 -69.64
C GLY A 2 24.11 -18.90 -70.03
N LYS A 3 23.27 -18.53 -69.04
CA LYS A 3 21.96 -17.85 -69.17
C LYS A 3 20.78 -18.66 -69.75
N ASP A 4 19.51 -18.50 -69.35
CA ASP A 4 18.80 -17.52 -68.52
C ASP A 4 17.53 -18.20 -67.95
N GLY A 5 17.13 -17.82 -66.74
CA GLY A 5 15.83 -18.18 -66.15
C GLY A 5 15.41 -17.08 -65.19
N GLY A 6 14.50 -16.22 -65.65
CA GLY A 6 14.03 -15.04 -64.91
C GLY A 6 13.20 -15.42 -63.68
N GLY A 7 13.52 -14.77 -62.56
CA GLY A 7 12.70 -14.70 -61.36
C GLY A 7 12.48 -13.23 -61.02
N LYS A 8 11.21 -12.82 -60.88
CA LYS A 8 10.80 -11.51 -60.39
C LYS A 8 11.30 -11.32 -58.96
N GLU A 9 12.10 -10.29 -58.69
CA GLU A 9 12.32 -9.78 -57.34
C GLU A 9 11.15 -8.87 -56.97
N GLU A 10 10.46 -9.24 -55.90
CA GLU A 10 9.41 -8.45 -55.27
C GLU A 10 10.11 -7.36 -54.42
N GLU A 11 10.05 -6.10 -54.85
CA GLU A 11 10.56 -4.97 -54.08
C GLU A 11 9.74 -4.84 -52.78
N SER A 12 10.33 -5.25 -51.67
CA SER A 12 9.83 -4.90 -50.34
C SER A 12 10.13 -3.43 -50.06
N PRO A 13 9.16 -2.61 -49.62
CA PRO A 13 9.42 -1.20 -49.38
C PRO A 13 10.40 -1.05 -48.22
N THR A 14 11.55 -0.42 -48.50
CA THR A 14 12.50 0.03 -47.48
C THR A 14 11.81 1.10 -46.66
N VAL A 15 11.29 0.71 -45.48
CA VAL A 15 10.79 1.67 -44.50
C VAL A 15 12.01 2.38 -43.92
N LEU A 16 12.20 3.63 -44.33
CA LEU A 16 13.16 4.55 -43.74
C LEU A 16 12.96 4.54 -42.22
N ALA A 17 13.98 4.08 -41.49
CA ALA A 17 14.00 4.12 -40.04
C ALA A 17 13.88 5.57 -39.58
N SER A 18 12.67 5.98 -39.20
CA SER A 18 12.48 7.19 -38.42
C SER A 18 13.22 6.95 -37.10
N SER A 19 14.23 7.79 -36.84
CA SER A 19 14.90 7.94 -35.57
C SER A 19 13.89 8.40 -34.51
N GLY A 20 13.09 7.45 -34.04
CA GLY A 20 12.23 7.58 -32.90
C GLY A 20 13.10 7.55 -31.66
N VAL A 21 13.10 8.64 -30.90
CA VAL A 21 13.48 8.65 -29.49
C VAL A 21 12.78 7.47 -28.83
N SER A 22 13.54 6.43 -28.47
CA SER A 22 13.03 5.25 -27.78
C SER A 22 12.74 5.62 -26.33
N GLY A 23 11.66 6.39 -26.13
CA GLY A 23 11.07 6.67 -24.82
C GLY A 23 10.21 5.52 -24.29
N ARG A 24 10.22 4.35 -24.95
CA ARG A 24 9.54 3.17 -24.43
C ARG A 24 10.51 2.40 -23.54
N HIS A 25 10.14 2.30 -22.27
CA HIS A 25 10.83 1.47 -21.30
C HIS A 25 10.88 0.02 -21.80
N PRO A 26 12.02 -0.68 -21.68
CA PRO A 26 12.05 -2.11 -21.86
C PRO A 26 11.05 -2.76 -20.90
N PRO A 27 10.15 -3.62 -21.37
CA PRO A 27 9.22 -4.31 -20.49
C PRO A 27 9.99 -5.19 -19.50
N GLY A 28 9.59 -5.16 -18.22
CA GLY A 28 10.08 -6.09 -17.20
C GLY A 28 11.09 -5.56 -16.17
N GLN A 29 11.46 -4.27 -16.20
CA GLN A 29 12.26 -3.68 -15.10
C GLN A 29 11.37 -2.94 -14.09
N PRO A 30 11.54 -3.20 -12.77
CA PRO A 30 10.72 -2.56 -11.75
C PRO A 30 11.02 -1.06 -11.67
N LEU A 31 9.97 -0.26 -11.65
CA LEU A 31 10.02 1.17 -11.36
C LEU A 31 9.61 1.38 -9.92
N ILE A 32 10.37 2.17 -9.17
CA ILE A 32 10.11 2.45 -7.76
C ILE A 32 9.62 3.88 -7.58
N PRO A 33 8.63 4.13 -6.73
CA PRO A 33 8.23 5.49 -6.42
C PRO A 33 9.32 6.18 -5.58
N VAL A 34 9.74 7.38 -6.00
CA VAL A 34 10.64 8.25 -5.24
C VAL A 34 9.89 9.53 -4.91
N TYR A 35 9.90 9.88 -3.62
CA TYR A 35 9.30 11.09 -3.10
C TYR A 35 10.35 12.18 -2.97
N VAL A 36 10.04 13.36 -3.52
CA VAL A 36 10.79 14.59 -3.35
C VAL A 36 9.96 15.54 -2.52
N GLY A 37 10.29 15.62 -1.24
CA GLY A 37 9.72 16.58 -0.29
C GLY A 37 10.79 17.57 0.14
N THR A 38 10.67 18.83 -0.23
CA THR A 38 11.59 19.87 0.25
C THR A 38 10.96 21.25 0.35
N GLU A 39 11.50 22.09 1.23
CA GLU A 39 11.06 23.45 1.45
C GLU A 39 12.29 24.38 1.41
N LYS A 40 12.22 25.43 0.59
CA LYS A 40 13.21 26.51 0.57
C LYS A 40 12.57 27.80 0.08
N ASP A 41 12.96 28.93 0.67
CA ASP A 41 12.51 30.26 0.27
C ASP A 41 10.98 30.39 0.15
N GLN A 42 10.24 29.78 1.10
CA GLN A 42 8.78 29.68 1.16
C GLN A 42 8.13 28.84 0.02
N ALA A 43 8.91 28.28 -0.88
CA ALA A 43 8.45 27.31 -1.87
C ALA A 43 8.52 25.90 -1.27
N LEU A 44 7.36 25.23 -1.26
CA LEU A 44 7.22 23.83 -0.87
C LEU A 44 7.08 22.96 -2.11
N ILE A 45 7.96 21.98 -2.25
CA ILE A 45 7.96 21.01 -3.34
C ILE A 45 7.58 19.66 -2.76
N ARG A 46 6.55 19.05 -3.33
CA ARG A 46 6.07 17.71 -2.99
C ARG A 46 5.75 16.97 -4.28
N GLU A 47 6.76 16.31 -4.82
CA GLU A 47 6.65 15.57 -6.06
C GLU A 47 6.88 14.08 -5.81
N GLN A 48 6.26 13.26 -6.64
CA GLN A 48 6.50 11.82 -6.68
C GLN A 48 6.73 11.43 -8.13
N PHE A 49 7.82 10.70 -8.39
CA PHE A 49 8.09 10.16 -9.72
C PHE A 49 8.59 8.72 -9.64
N LEU A 50 8.56 8.05 -10.79
CA LEU A 50 9.02 6.67 -10.93
C LEU A 50 10.50 6.63 -11.28
N TRP A 51 11.28 5.88 -10.51
CA TRP A 51 12.71 5.71 -10.68
C TRP A 51 13.06 4.30 -11.15
N ARG A 52 14.02 4.19 -12.07
CA ARG A 52 14.55 2.91 -12.53
C ARG A 52 15.75 2.51 -11.66
N VAL A 53 15.63 1.41 -10.93
CA VAL A 53 16.73 0.89 -10.11
C VAL A 53 17.82 0.31 -11.02
N ASN A 54 19.09 0.55 -10.69
CA ASN A 54 20.27 0.06 -11.43
C ASN A 54 20.38 0.54 -12.89
N ASP A 55 19.64 1.58 -13.26
CA ASP A 55 19.79 2.20 -14.57
C ASP A 55 21.10 2.98 -14.63
N THR A 56 22.01 2.56 -15.52
CA THR A 56 23.26 3.26 -15.74
C THR A 56 23.07 4.64 -16.37
N GLN A 57 21.87 4.95 -16.86
CA GLN A 57 21.50 6.25 -17.45
C GLN A 57 20.61 7.11 -16.54
N SER A 58 20.18 6.60 -15.36
CA SER A 58 19.42 7.41 -14.39
C SER A 58 20.35 7.97 -13.33
N TYR A 59 20.59 9.28 -13.41
CA TYR A 59 21.42 10.01 -12.46
C TYR A 59 20.56 10.97 -11.64
N PRO A 60 20.62 10.95 -10.29
CA PRO A 60 19.80 11.81 -9.45
C PRO A 60 19.95 13.29 -9.79
N GLN A 61 21.16 13.70 -10.18
CA GLN A 61 21.49 15.04 -10.65
C GLN A 61 20.67 15.41 -11.90
N LEU A 62 20.64 14.52 -12.89
CA LEU A 62 19.94 14.74 -14.15
C LEU A 62 18.42 14.74 -13.95
N ALA A 63 17.91 13.88 -13.06
CA ALA A 63 16.50 13.87 -12.69
C ALA A 63 16.11 15.16 -11.96
N ALA A 64 16.92 15.63 -11.01
CA ALA A 64 16.69 16.89 -10.31
C ALA A 64 16.69 18.10 -11.26
N HIS A 65 17.63 18.14 -12.21
CA HIS A 65 17.69 19.19 -13.23
C HIS A 65 16.44 19.18 -14.14
N ARG A 66 16.05 18.00 -14.63
CA ARG A 66 14.86 17.85 -15.49
C ARG A 66 13.58 18.25 -14.76
N LEU A 67 13.39 17.73 -13.54
CA LEU A 67 12.26 18.06 -12.68
C LEU A 67 12.23 19.57 -12.43
N SER A 68 13.32 20.15 -11.96
CA SER A 68 13.40 21.60 -11.68
C SER A 68 13.03 22.44 -12.90
N ARG A 69 13.47 22.05 -14.10
CA ARG A 69 13.10 22.75 -15.33
C ARG A 69 11.62 22.58 -15.71
N GLU A 70 11.06 21.39 -15.50
CA GLU A 70 9.68 21.06 -15.85
C GLU A 70 8.67 21.81 -14.96
N ILE A 71 8.93 21.88 -13.66
CA ILE A 71 8.08 22.61 -12.71
C ILE A 71 8.49 24.10 -12.54
N GLY A 72 9.45 24.58 -13.33
CA GLY A 72 9.85 26.00 -13.35
C GLY A 72 10.59 26.46 -12.08
N LEU A 73 11.24 25.55 -11.36
CA LEU A 73 12.03 25.87 -10.18
C LEU A 73 13.36 26.57 -10.55
N PRO A 74 13.85 27.49 -9.70
CA PRO A 74 15.18 28.04 -9.85
C PRO A 74 16.28 26.96 -9.74
N THR A 75 17.38 27.13 -10.46
CA THR A 75 18.56 26.25 -10.41
C THR A 75 19.11 26.06 -8.99
N SER A 76 18.87 27.01 -8.10
CA SER A 76 19.26 26.94 -6.69
C SER A 76 18.54 25.85 -5.89
N PHE A 77 17.47 25.24 -6.43
CA PHE A 77 16.75 24.11 -5.85
C PHE A 77 17.28 22.76 -6.33
N GLU A 78 17.99 22.70 -7.45
CA GLU A 78 18.42 21.43 -8.07
C GLU A 78 19.19 20.56 -7.09
N ARG A 79 20.11 21.16 -6.32
CA ARG A 79 20.90 20.40 -5.33
C ARG A 79 20.05 19.81 -4.22
N ILE A 80 19.04 20.55 -3.77
CA ILE A 80 18.16 20.13 -2.67
C ILE A 80 17.19 19.05 -3.15
N VAL A 81 16.70 19.18 -4.38
CA VAL A 81 15.91 18.14 -5.05
C VAL A 81 16.77 16.88 -5.24
N GLU A 82 18.01 17.01 -5.72
CA GLU A 82 18.96 15.91 -5.87
C GLU A 82 19.21 15.19 -4.53
N ASP A 83 19.44 15.94 -3.45
CA ASP A 83 19.66 15.38 -2.11
C ASP A 83 18.41 14.63 -1.61
N SER A 84 17.20 15.17 -1.88
CA SER A 84 15.93 14.52 -1.56
C SER A 84 15.73 13.22 -2.35
N ILE A 85 16.03 13.21 -3.66
CA ILE A 85 16.02 12.01 -4.50
C ILE A 85 17.02 10.99 -3.96
N ASN A 86 18.25 11.40 -3.64
CA ASN A 86 19.27 10.52 -3.08
C ASN A 86 18.86 9.95 -1.73
N ALA A 87 18.18 10.73 -0.89
CA ALA A 87 17.64 10.27 0.38
C ALA A 87 16.55 9.21 0.17
N GLY A 88 15.60 9.45 -0.74
CA GLY A 88 14.57 8.47 -1.11
C GLY A 88 15.17 7.18 -1.69
N LEU A 89 16.13 7.30 -2.61
CA LEU A 89 16.85 6.15 -3.15
C LEU A 89 17.71 5.44 -2.10
N LYS A 90 18.28 6.17 -1.14
CA LYS A 90 19.02 5.58 -0.03
C LYS A 90 18.07 4.83 0.89
N GLN A 91 16.88 5.35 1.19
CA GLN A 91 15.86 4.66 1.97
C GLN A 91 15.42 3.37 1.27
N ILE A 92 15.17 3.42 -0.04
CA ILE A 92 14.78 2.25 -0.84
C ILE A 92 15.94 1.24 -1.01
N ARG A 93 17.19 1.70 -1.00
CA ARG A 93 18.38 0.82 -0.99
C ARG A 93 18.75 0.33 0.41
N ALA A 94 18.33 1.05 1.46
CA ALA A 94 18.54 0.72 2.85
C ALA A 94 17.48 -0.26 3.37
N SER A 95 16.32 -0.35 2.70
CA SER A 95 15.58 -1.62 2.66
C SER A 95 16.54 -2.67 2.15
N SER A 96 16.96 -3.53 3.07
CA SER A 96 18.02 -4.54 3.04
C SER A 96 17.97 -5.55 1.88
N ILE A 97 17.10 -5.38 0.88
CA ILE A 97 16.89 -6.30 -0.23
C ILE A 97 18.05 -6.17 -1.23
N PRO A 98 18.85 -7.24 -1.45
CA PRO A 98 19.89 -7.26 -2.46
C PRO A 98 19.31 -6.98 -3.86
N ALA A 99 20.01 -6.15 -4.64
CA ALA A 99 19.55 -5.72 -5.96
C ALA A 99 19.34 -6.88 -6.93
N ASP A 100 20.12 -7.97 -6.82
CA ASP A 100 19.95 -9.20 -7.61
C ASP A 100 18.57 -9.85 -7.41
N VAL A 101 17.99 -9.68 -6.22
CA VAL A 101 16.68 -10.27 -5.89
C VAL A 101 15.54 -9.41 -6.41
N ILE A 102 15.63 -8.09 -6.26
CA ILE A 102 14.64 -7.16 -6.84
C ILE A 102 14.53 -7.38 -8.37
N ASN A 103 15.66 -7.64 -9.03
CA ASN A 103 15.70 -7.85 -10.48
C ASN A 103 15.28 -9.26 -10.93
N SER A 104 15.09 -10.20 -10.01
CA SER A 104 14.77 -11.59 -10.36
C SER A 104 13.29 -11.81 -10.69
N GLY A 105 12.42 -10.84 -10.37
CA GLY A 105 10.97 -11.01 -10.45
C GLY A 105 10.43 -12.06 -9.48
N ALA A 106 11.26 -12.52 -8.52
CA ALA A 106 10.84 -13.44 -7.49
C ALA A 106 9.93 -12.74 -6.48
N GLN A 107 8.90 -13.46 -6.05
CA GLN A 107 8.01 -13.05 -4.97
C GLN A 107 8.45 -13.70 -3.66
N HIS A 108 8.36 -12.94 -2.57
CA HIS A 108 8.55 -13.49 -1.23
C HIS A 108 7.44 -13.00 -0.29
N LEU A 109 6.36 -13.78 -0.25
CA LEU A 109 5.21 -13.51 0.60
C LEU A 109 5.50 -13.87 2.05
N VAL A 110 5.20 -12.94 2.95
CA VAL A 110 5.19 -13.14 4.39
C VAL A 110 3.84 -12.76 4.96
N GLU A 111 3.46 -13.40 6.05
CA GLU A 111 2.29 -13.00 6.82
C GLU A 111 2.67 -11.88 7.80
N ILE A 112 1.88 -10.81 7.81
CA ILE A 112 1.96 -9.70 8.75
C ILE A 112 0.65 -9.65 9.53
N GLU A 113 0.74 -9.68 10.85
CA GLU A 113 -0.39 -9.49 11.76
C GLU A 113 -0.31 -8.08 12.36
N LEU A 114 -1.38 -7.31 12.15
CA LEU A 114 -1.55 -5.98 12.68
C LEU A 114 -2.48 -6.04 13.89
N SER A 115 -2.08 -5.44 15.00
CA SER A 115 -2.86 -5.35 16.23
C SER A 115 -2.57 -4.01 16.89
N ILE A 116 -3.50 -3.08 16.71
CA ILE A 116 -3.30 -1.65 16.96
C ILE A 116 -4.44 -1.13 17.81
N LYS A 117 -4.12 -0.43 18.89
CA LYS A 117 -5.11 0.25 19.73
C LYS A 117 -4.82 1.74 19.77
N VAL A 118 -5.77 2.55 19.31
CA VAL A 118 -5.73 4.02 19.39
C VAL A 118 -6.98 4.52 20.09
N GLY A 119 -6.82 5.07 21.29
CA GLY A 119 -7.93 5.50 22.13
C GLY A 119 -8.86 4.33 22.47
N ARG A 120 -10.13 4.41 22.02
CA ARG A 120 -11.14 3.36 22.21
C ARG A 120 -11.29 2.43 21.01
N THR A 121 -10.56 2.66 19.94
CA THR A 121 -10.67 1.87 18.72
C THR A 121 -9.49 0.89 18.66
N THR A 122 -9.78 -0.38 18.47
CA THR A 122 -8.78 -1.41 18.20
C THR A 122 -8.99 -1.92 16.78
N PHE A 123 -7.92 -1.92 15.99
CA PHE A 123 -7.84 -2.47 14.65
C PHE A 123 -6.97 -3.72 14.68
N LYS A 124 -7.49 -4.83 14.16
CA LYS A 124 -6.76 -6.08 13.97
C LYS A 124 -6.90 -6.55 12.54
N ASP A 125 -5.81 -7.02 11.97
CA ASP A 125 -5.79 -7.47 10.59
C ASP A 125 -4.67 -8.48 10.35
N LYS A 126 -4.84 -9.34 9.34
CA LYS A 126 -3.81 -10.27 8.90
C LYS A 126 -3.70 -10.17 7.39
N ILE A 127 -2.50 -9.88 6.90
CA ILE A 127 -2.24 -9.70 5.47
C ILE A 127 -1.06 -10.51 4.99
N LEU A 128 -1.11 -10.89 3.71
CA LEU A 128 0.05 -11.38 2.98
C LEU A 128 0.75 -10.19 2.33
N TRP A 129 2.04 -10.05 2.61
CA TRP A 129 2.87 -8.97 2.10
C TRP A 129 4.01 -9.52 1.27
N ASP A 130 4.19 -9.02 0.05
CA ASP A 130 5.38 -9.33 -0.75
C ASP A 130 6.51 -8.40 -0.36
N LEU A 131 7.55 -8.95 0.27
CA LEU A 131 8.73 -8.16 0.69
C LEU A 131 9.57 -7.68 -0.48
N LEU A 132 9.44 -8.30 -1.66
CA LEU A 132 10.30 -8.03 -2.81
C LEU A 132 9.66 -7.12 -3.85
N ASP A 133 8.36 -6.84 -3.71
CA ASP A 133 7.66 -5.93 -4.59
C ASP A 133 7.89 -4.47 -4.13
N PRO A 134 8.61 -3.65 -4.91
CA PRO A 134 8.85 -2.26 -4.54
C PRO A 134 7.64 -1.35 -4.72
N LEU A 135 6.55 -1.82 -5.34
CA LEU A 135 5.29 -1.09 -5.44
C LEU A 135 4.44 -1.25 -4.17
N ASN A 136 4.73 -2.25 -3.34
CA ASN A 136 4.05 -2.46 -2.07
C ASN A 136 4.50 -1.41 -1.05
N MET A 137 3.70 -0.35 -0.94
CA MET A 137 3.93 0.76 -0.02
C MET A 137 3.02 0.70 1.20
N PRO A 138 3.56 0.71 2.43
CA PRO A 138 2.77 0.74 3.67
C PRO A 138 1.78 1.91 3.74
N GLU A 139 2.17 3.08 3.21
CA GLU A 139 1.34 4.28 3.14
C GLU A 139 0.07 4.04 2.33
N THR A 140 0.21 3.40 1.17
CA THR A 140 -0.92 3.13 0.25
C THR A 140 -1.89 2.16 0.90
N TYR A 141 -1.38 1.12 1.56
CA TYR A 141 -2.18 0.19 2.34
C TYR A 141 -2.94 0.90 3.47
N ALA A 142 -2.22 1.63 4.32
CA ALA A 142 -2.80 2.31 5.48
C ALA A 142 -3.88 3.32 5.06
N HIS A 143 -3.64 4.06 3.97
CA HIS A 143 -4.60 5.01 3.41
C HIS A 143 -5.88 4.31 2.99
N THR A 144 -5.76 3.26 2.18
CA THR A 144 -6.89 2.50 1.62
C THR A 144 -7.74 1.89 2.74
N VAL A 145 -7.11 1.21 3.70
CA VAL A 145 -7.82 0.59 4.84
C VAL A 145 -8.54 1.63 5.69
N CYS A 146 -7.90 2.77 5.94
CA CYS A 146 -8.52 3.84 6.71
C CYS A 146 -9.68 4.51 5.96
N GLU A 147 -9.58 4.64 4.64
CA GLU A 147 -10.65 5.17 3.80
C GLU A 147 -11.85 4.21 3.75
N ASP A 148 -11.62 2.91 3.60
CA ASP A 148 -12.65 1.89 3.51
C ASP A 148 -13.39 1.70 4.84
N LEU A 149 -12.64 1.62 5.94
CA LEU A 149 -13.18 1.38 7.29
C LEU A 149 -13.57 2.67 8.02
N LYS A 150 -13.46 3.83 7.35
CA LYS A 150 -13.74 5.17 7.89
C LYS A 150 -13.04 5.41 9.22
N LEU A 151 -11.73 5.15 9.22
CA LEU A 151 -10.83 5.35 10.36
C LEU A 151 -10.17 6.73 10.27
N GLY A 152 -9.83 7.31 11.42
CA GLY A 152 -9.21 8.63 11.49
C GLY A 152 -7.70 8.61 11.20
N THR A 153 -7.11 9.79 11.03
CA THR A 153 -5.67 9.98 10.77
C THR A 153 -4.76 9.37 11.84
N SER A 154 -5.19 9.37 13.10
CA SER A 154 -4.45 8.73 14.19
C SER A 154 -4.33 7.22 14.03
N MET A 155 -5.30 6.57 13.39
CA MET A 155 -5.23 5.15 13.07
C MET A 155 -4.35 4.90 11.86
N TYR A 156 -4.43 5.77 10.84
CA TYR A 156 -3.54 5.72 9.68
C TYR A 156 -2.07 5.75 10.09
N GLU A 157 -1.69 6.71 10.95
CA GLU A 157 -0.32 6.84 11.45
C GLU A 157 0.13 5.59 12.21
N ALA A 158 -0.75 5.02 13.04
CA ALA A 158 -0.45 3.82 13.82
C ALA A 158 -0.31 2.56 12.93
N ILE A 159 -1.19 2.39 11.93
CA ILE A 159 -1.10 1.31 10.93
C ILE A 159 0.19 1.42 10.15
N ASN A 160 0.48 2.60 9.61
CA ASN A 160 1.66 2.82 8.81
C ASN A 160 2.94 2.51 9.61
N LYS A 161 3.02 3.00 10.85
CA LYS A 161 4.15 2.73 11.74
C LYS A 161 4.34 1.24 12.01
N GLN A 162 3.30 0.53 12.46
CA GLN A 162 3.43 -0.89 12.80
C GLN A 162 3.77 -1.74 11.57
N LEU A 163 3.22 -1.40 10.41
CA LEU A 163 3.50 -2.11 9.16
C LEU A 163 4.95 -1.91 8.71
N HIS A 164 5.50 -0.69 8.77
CA HIS A 164 6.91 -0.42 8.53
C HIS A 164 7.83 -1.23 9.45
N GLU A 165 7.55 -1.24 10.75
CA GLU A 165 8.33 -1.99 11.75
C GLU A 165 8.34 -3.50 11.45
N GLN A 166 7.17 -4.06 11.10
CA GLN A 166 7.04 -5.48 10.75
C GLN A 166 7.79 -5.82 9.45
N ILE A 167 7.64 -5.00 8.40
CA ILE A 167 8.34 -5.20 7.12
C ILE A 167 9.85 -5.15 7.33
N GLU A 168 10.36 -4.17 8.07
CA GLU A 168 11.79 -4.05 8.35
C GLU A 168 12.32 -5.28 9.10
N LEU A 169 11.58 -5.77 10.10
CA LEU A 169 11.93 -6.96 10.85
C LEU A 169 11.98 -8.21 9.96
N LYS A 170 10.94 -8.45 9.17
CA LYS A 170 10.85 -9.59 8.25
C LYS A 170 11.94 -9.55 7.19
N LEU A 171 12.25 -8.35 6.69
CA LEU A 171 13.32 -8.14 5.73
C LEU A 171 14.70 -8.43 6.33
N LYS A 172 14.99 -7.97 7.54
CA LYS A 172 16.23 -8.31 8.25
C LYS A 172 16.38 -9.82 8.44
N GLU A 173 15.31 -10.48 8.88
CA GLU A 173 15.28 -11.94 9.04
C GLU A 173 15.55 -12.67 7.72
N TRP A 174 14.94 -12.21 6.64
CA TRP A 174 15.12 -12.76 5.29
C TRP A 174 16.58 -12.63 4.81
N VAL A 175 17.19 -11.45 4.98
CA VAL A 175 18.60 -11.21 4.60
C VAL A 175 19.55 -12.08 5.42
N GLU A 176 19.35 -12.14 6.73
CA GLU A 176 20.22 -12.93 7.61
C GLU A 176 20.16 -14.42 7.30
N ARG A 177 18.97 -14.96 6.98
CA ARG A 177 18.86 -16.37 6.55
C ARG A 177 19.55 -16.62 5.23
N ARG A 178 19.43 -15.71 4.26
CA ARG A 178 20.13 -15.80 2.97
C ARG A 178 21.65 -15.79 3.19
N ARG A 179 22.16 -14.93 4.08
CA ARG A 179 23.58 -14.90 4.46
C ARG A 179 24.06 -16.22 5.07
N GLN A 180 23.19 -16.91 5.80
CA GLN A 180 23.46 -18.24 6.37
C GLN A 180 23.26 -19.39 5.36
N GLY A 181 22.90 -19.12 4.10
CA GLY A 181 22.61 -20.14 3.09
C GLY A 181 21.33 -20.93 3.35
N LYS A 182 20.43 -20.44 4.22
CA LYS A 182 19.15 -21.07 4.54
C LYS A 182 18.03 -20.44 3.73
N ALA A 183 17.05 -21.25 3.33
CA ALA A 183 15.84 -20.74 2.71
C ALA A 183 15.08 -19.84 3.72
N PRO A 184 14.66 -18.63 3.31
CA PRO A 184 13.86 -17.76 4.15
C PRO A 184 12.43 -18.32 4.30
N PRO A 185 11.79 -18.19 5.47
CA PRO A 185 10.42 -18.59 5.68
C PRO A 185 9.52 -17.67 4.86
N GLY A 186 8.85 -18.24 3.87
CA GLY A 186 7.87 -17.55 3.05
C GLY A 186 6.65 -18.44 2.88
N ILE A 187 5.55 -17.81 2.48
CA ILE A 187 4.30 -18.51 2.17
C ILE A 187 4.30 -18.79 0.67
N GLN A 188 4.28 -20.07 0.31
CA GLN A 188 3.99 -20.48 -1.07
C GLN A 188 2.47 -20.55 -1.22
N LEU A 189 1.89 -19.64 -2.00
CA LEU A 189 0.49 -19.75 -2.35
C LEU A 189 0.29 -20.94 -3.31
N PRO A 190 -0.73 -21.79 -3.11
CA PRO A 190 -1.03 -22.85 -4.06
C PRO A 190 -1.43 -22.24 -5.42
N GLU A 191 -0.78 -22.67 -6.50
CA GLU A 191 -1.06 -22.20 -7.87
C GLU A 191 -2.54 -22.32 -8.28
N LYS A 192 -3.31 -23.20 -7.62
CA LYS A 192 -4.64 -23.64 -8.05
C LYS A 192 -5.82 -23.10 -7.23
N ARG A 193 -5.60 -22.30 -6.18
CA ARG A 193 -6.73 -21.83 -5.34
C ARG A 193 -6.77 -20.31 -5.28
N ALA A 194 -7.50 -19.74 -6.24
CA ALA A 194 -7.73 -18.28 -6.32
C ALA A 194 -8.78 -17.76 -5.30
N ARG A 195 -9.46 -18.64 -4.56
CA ARG A 195 -10.51 -18.28 -3.59
C ARG A 195 -10.35 -19.05 -2.29
N LEU A 196 -10.26 -18.32 -1.18
CA LEU A 196 -10.41 -18.85 0.16
C LEU A 196 -11.85 -19.33 0.38
N SER A 197 -12.05 -20.30 1.28
CA SER A 197 -13.40 -20.58 1.80
C SER A 197 -13.92 -19.37 2.58
N GLU A 198 -15.22 -19.34 2.87
CA GLU A 198 -15.82 -18.24 3.65
C GLU A 198 -15.24 -18.17 5.08
N ASP A 199 -15.05 -19.33 5.71
CA ASP A 199 -14.42 -19.42 7.03
C ASP A 199 -12.96 -18.94 7.01
N GLU A 200 -12.18 -19.37 6.01
CA GLU A 200 -10.80 -18.90 5.82
C GLU A 200 -10.79 -17.39 5.57
N ALA A 201 -11.65 -16.87 4.69
CA ALA A 201 -11.71 -15.45 4.39
C ALA A 201 -12.06 -14.59 5.61
N ALA A 202 -12.90 -15.09 6.52
CA ALA A 202 -13.26 -14.39 7.75
C ALA A 202 -12.06 -14.24 8.71
N GLU A 203 -11.12 -15.18 8.74
CA GLU A 203 -9.90 -15.10 9.55
C GLU A 203 -8.92 -14.03 9.03
N TRP A 204 -8.96 -13.73 7.73
CA TRP A 204 -8.11 -12.74 7.08
C TRP A 204 -8.78 -11.37 6.94
N ALA A 205 -10.02 -11.22 7.42
CA ALA A 205 -10.74 -9.97 7.33
C ALA A 205 -10.31 -8.98 8.43
N PRO A 206 -10.22 -7.68 8.14
CA PRO A 206 -9.93 -6.67 9.15
C PRO A 206 -11.08 -6.56 10.16
N VAL A 207 -10.73 -6.47 11.44
CA VAL A 207 -11.68 -6.34 12.55
C VAL A 207 -11.44 -5.03 13.29
N VAL A 208 -12.47 -4.18 13.34
CA VAL A 208 -12.48 -2.94 14.11
C VAL A 208 -13.42 -3.06 15.29
N THR A 209 -12.90 -2.87 16.49
CA THR A 209 -13.71 -2.83 17.73
C THR A 209 -13.63 -1.45 18.37
N ARG A 210 -14.78 -0.94 18.86
CA ARG A 210 -14.87 0.35 19.53
C ARG A 210 -15.41 0.15 20.95
N GLU A 211 -14.59 0.44 21.96
CA GLU A 211 -14.99 0.35 23.36
C GLU A 211 -16.01 1.47 23.68
N ALA A 212 -17.15 1.10 24.26
CA ALA A 212 -18.15 2.06 24.70
C ALA A 212 -17.62 2.89 25.87
N LYS A 213 -17.99 4.18 25.90
CA LYS A 213 -17.75 5.04 27.06
C LYS A 213 -18.66 4.52 28.17
N LYS A 214 -18.10 3.91 29.22
CA LYS A 214 -18.87 3.56 30.42
C LYS A 214 -19.37 4.89 31.01
N SER A 215 -20.65 5.22 30.79
CA SER A 215 -21.26 6.36 31.46
C SER A 215 -21.31 6.05 32.95
N GLU A 216 -20.69 6.91 33.74
CA GLU A 216 -20.82 6.92 35.19
C GLU A 216 -22.24 7.39 35.55
N ALA A 217 -23.20 6.48 35.46
CA ALA A 217 -24.59 6.71 35.81
C ALA A 217 -25.11 5.46 36.54
N ALA A 218 -24.84 5.38 37.84
CA ALA A 218 -25.62 4.68 38.86
C ALA A 218 -24.83 4.59 40.19
N LYS A 219 -24.60 5.72 40.85
CA LYS A 219 -24.37 5.78 42.31
C LYS A 219 -25.01 7.06 42.86
N ALA A 220 -26.32 7.14 42.72
CA ALA A 220 -27.16 8.05 43.48
C ALA A 220 -28.59 7.51 43.45
N ASP A 221 -28.85 6.45 44.21
CA ASP A 221 -30.10 6.38 44.97
C ASP A 221 -29.89 5.46 46.17
N GLY A 222 -29.96 6.05 47.34
CA GLY A 222 -29.96 5.36 48.62
C GLY A 222 -31.36 5.47 49.20
N SER A 223 -31.87 4.32 49.67
CA SER A 223 -32.83 4.22 50.77
C SER A 223 -34.27 4.69 50.51
N ALA A 224 -35.12 3.76 50.11
CA ALA A 224 -36.46 3.60 50.70
C ALA A 224 -37.02 2.20 50.44
N GLU A 225 -36.95 1.33 51.45
CA GLU A 225 -37.89 0.21 51.60
C GLU A 225 -39.32 0.74 51.64
N LYS A 226 -40.23 0.17 50.83
CA LYS A 226 -41.53 -0.28 51.33
C LYS A 226 -42.18 -1.28 50.39
N GLU A 227 -42.34 -2.49 50.89
CA GLU A 227 -43.23 -3.53 50.39
C GLU A 227 -44.67 -3.00 50.19
N ARG A 228 -45.31 -3.44 49.09
CA ARG A 228 -46.74 -3.74 49.07
C ARG A 228 -47.04 -4.69 47.92
N GLU A 229 -47.54 -5.86 48.31
CA GLU A 229 -48.18 -6.88 47.47
C GLU A 229 -49.38 -6.31 46.69
N GLY A 230 -49.73 -6.96 45.58
CA GLY A 230 -51.10 -6.93 45.07
C GLY A 230 -51.27 -6.89 43.55
N GLU A 231 -51.51 -8.07 42.98
CA GLU A 231 -52.50 -8.36 41.92
C GLU A 231 -52.28 -7.90 40.46
N GLY A 232 -52.30 -8.91 39.57
CA GLY A 232 -53.19 -8.89 38.39
C GLY A 232 -52.60 -8.47 37.04
N LEU A 233 -52.08 -9.43 36.28
CA LEU A 233 -52.16 -9.46 34.81
C LEU A 233 -53.49 -10.14 34.40
N PRO A 234 -53.99 -10.07 33.13
CA PRO A 234 -53.61 -9.31 31.92
C PRO A 234 -54.92 -8.80 31.18
N PRO A 235 -55.07 -8.65 29.83
CA PRO A 235 -54.13 -8.72 28.71
C PRO A 235 -54.30 -7.68 27.56
N GLU A 236 -53.36 -7.76 26.61
CA GLU A 236 -53.39 -7.37 25.18
C GLU A 236 -53.60 -5.89 24.78
N ALA A 237 -52.52 -5.27 24.27
CA ALA A 237 -52.63 -4.24 23.25
C ALA A 237 -51.89 -4.72 21.99
N VAL A 238 -52.65 -5.35 21.10
CA VAL A 238 -52.28 -5.60 19.71
C VAL A 238 -52.15 -4.24 19.03
N VAL A 239 -50.93 -3.86 18.64
CA VAL A 239 -50.71 -2.68 17.82
C VAL A 239 -50.88 -3.08 16.36
N THR A 240 -52.06 -2.83 15.81
CA THR A 240 -52.31 -2.93 14.36
C THR A 240 -51.71 -1.72 13.66
N PHE A 241 -50.85 -1.97 12.67
CA PHE A 241 -50.38 -0.96 11.73
C PHE A 241 -51.51 -0.61 10.75
N ASP A 242 -51.95 0.65 10.76
CA ASP A 242 -52.85 1.19 9.76
C ASP A 242 -52.06 1.58 8.50
N SER A 243 -52.51 1.08 7.36
CA SER A 243 -51.95 1.34 6.04
C SER A 243 -52.97 2.12 5.22
N GLY A 244 -52.69 3.40 4.99
CA GLY A 244 -53.27 4.14 3.87
C GLY A 244 -53.59 5.59 4.17
N GLU A 245 -52.77 6.50 3.65
CA GLU A 245 -53.33 7.63 2.92
C GLU A 245 -52.31 8.14 1.88
N SER A 246 -52.70 8.01 0.61
CA SER A 246 -52.11 8.68 -0.54
C SER A 246 -52.84 10.00 -0.72
N VAL A 247 -52.12 11.12 -0.68
CA VAL A 247 -52.68 12.43 -1.02
C VAL A 247 -51.67 13.19 -1.90
N ARG A 248 -52.15 13.44 -3.13
CA ARG A 248 -51.72 14.37 -4.20
C ARG A 248 -50.65 13.90 -5.18
#